data_AF-A0A2R6NWF3-F1
#
_entry.id   AF-A0A2R6NWF3-F1
#
_cell.length_a   1.000
_cell.length_b   1.000
_cell.length_c   1.000
_cell.angle_alpha   90.00
_cell.angle_beta   90.00
_cell.angle_gamma   90.00
#
_symmetry.space_group_name_H-M   'P 1'
#
loop_
_entity.id
_entity.type
_entity.pdbx_description
1 polymer ?
#
loop_
_entity_poly.entity_id
_entity_poly.type
_entity_poly.pdbx_seq_one_letter_code
_entity_poly.pdbx_strand_id
1 'polypeptide(L)'
;MAAQVARIPFAILSLNESFPHVDIITQLAEITAFDIHIDAGTDVTAEVMHKAKVIVKVLESLKGNPDISEEMIATAHDRVSALQQARITTMTPDQGAGFTAAQMQQLQGIVQPLRDEIHGLRDEMREDMRGLRDEMHEEMQSLKFRLDNNETAQRNKLLLESRPAALECRKKQVPGDGLNLCQQLGVAVGANPGNPLLGSKFRDEIDTGNLTAADISGMIRFYNETFGIVAGDQLYQRRIKVSNWLCNLPPSRNV
;
A
#
# COMPACT_ATOMS: atom_id res chain seq x y z
N MET A 1 53.95 29.35 -1.13
CA MET A 1 52.63 30.01 -1.12
C MET A 1 52.12 29.96 0.31
N ALA A 2 51.89 31.10 0.96
CA ALA A 2 51.32 31.10 2.30
C ALA A 2 49.86 30.62 2.23
N ALA A 3 49.46 29.68 3.08
CA ALA A 3 48.07 29.26 3.19
C ALA A 3 47.23 30.49 3.56
N GLN A 4 46.16 30.73 2.79
CA GLN A 4 45.24 31.84 3.06
C GLN A 4 44.41 31.44 4.28
N VAL A 5 44.78 31.93 5.46
CA VAL A 5 44.08 31.60 6.70
C VAL A 5 42.91 32.56 6.87
N ALA A 6 41.73 32.01 7.17
CA ALA A 6 40.53 32.78 7.41
C ALA A 6 40.75 33.73 8.59
N ARG A 7 40.60 35.05 8.42
CA ARG A 7 40.77 36.02 9.51
C ARG A 7 39.47 36.68 9.91
N ILE A 8 39.28 36.89 11.20
CA ILE A 8 38.06 37.49 11.72
C ILE A 8 38.09 39.00 11.47
N PRO A 9 37.04 39.59 10.85
CA PRO A 9 37.05 41.00 10.48
C PRO A 9 36.77 41.97 11.64
N PHE A 10 36.28 41.48 12.77
CA PHE A 10 35.97 42.25 13.98
C PHE A 10 36.32 41.44 15.25
N ALA A 11 36.45 42.10 16.40
CA ALA A 11 36.71 41.39 17.65
C ALA A 11 35.46 40.64 18.12
N ILE A 12 35.63 39.38 18.54
CA ILE A 12 34.58 38.57 19.16
C ILE A 12 34.88 38.50 20.66
N LEU A 13 34.03 39.16 21.45
CA LEU A 13 34.15 39.15 22.90
C LEU A 13 34.00 37.73 23.46
N SER A 14 34.69 37.48 24.57
CA SER A 14 34.44 36.33 25.43
C SER A 14 33.06 36.45 26.09
N LEU A 15 32.49 35.34 26.55
CA LEU A 15 31.24 35.37 27.31
C LEU A 15 31.41 36.14 28.61
N ASN A 16 32.57 36.05 29.26
CA ASN A 16 32.86 36.80 30.47
C ASN A 16 32.84 38.32 30.25
N GLU A 17 33.28 38.77 29.08
CA GLU A 17 33.19 40.18 28.70
C GLU A 17 31.77 40.59 28.26
N SER A 18 31.03 39.70 27.62
CA SER A 18 29.63 39.94 27.25
C SER A 18 28.67 39.95 28.45
N PHE A 19 29.01 39.21 29.51
CA PHE A 19 28.19 39.05 30.71
C PHE A 19 29.02 39.30 31.99
N PRO A 20 29.51 40.53 32.23
CA PRO A 20 30.41 40.83 33.35
C PRO A 20 29.75 40.72 34.73
N HIS A 21 28.43 40.61 34.77
CA HIS A 21 27.64 40.45 35.99
C HIS A 21 27.45 38.98 36.41
N VAL A 22 27.83 38.04 35.54
CA VAL A 22 27.79 36.60 35.81
C VAL A 22 29.20 36.17 36.21
N ASP A 23 29.34 35.52 37.37
CA ASP A 23 30.65 34.99 37.79
C ASP A 23 30.95 33.69 37.05
N ILE A 24 31.28 33.81 35.76
CA ILE A 24 31.55 32.67 34.86
C ILE A 24 32.71 31.81 35.37
N ILE A 25 33.68 32.43 36.05
CA ILE A 25 34.87 31.74 36.57
C ILE A 25 34.48 30.76 37.67
N THR A 26 33.57 31.17 38.56
CA THR A 26 33.14 30.33 39.70
C THR A 26 31.95 29.44 39.34
N GLN A 27 30.99 29.94 38.56
CA GLN A 27 29.73 29.25 38.26
C GLN A 27 29.83 28.32 37.05
N LEU A 28 30.79 28.55 36.14
CA LEU A 28 30.95 27.80 34.90
C LEU A 28 32.43 27.47 34.63
N ALA A 29 33.11 26.91 35.64
CA ALA A 29 34.52 26.50 35.54
C ALA A 29 34.82 25.62 34.32
N GLU A 30 33.84 24.84 33.86
CA GLU A 30 33.92 23.97 32.68
C GLU A 30 34.12 24.72 31.36
N ILE A 31 33.64 25.97 31.26
CA ILE A 31 33.80 26.79 30.04
C ILE A 31 34.92 27.82 30.16
N THR A 32 35.43 28.11 31.37
CA THR A 32 36.48 29.13 31.59
C THR A 32 37.76 28.84 30.79
N ALA A 33 38.12 27.57 30.60
CA ALA A 33 39.29 27.18 29.80
C ALA A 33 39.09 27.36 28.28
N PHE A 34 37.83 27.49 27.84
CA PHE A 34 37.45 27.62 26.44
C PHE A 34 37.01 29.04 26.08
N ASP A 35 36.60 29.85 27.07
CA ASP A 35 36.12 31.20 26.87
C ASP A 35 37.27 32.16 26.57
N ILE A 36 37.40 32.51 25.30
CA ILE A 36 38.50 33.33 24.80
C ILE A 36 37.97 34.59 24.14
N HIS A 37 38.62 35.72 24.43
CA HIS A 37 38.51 36.89 23.58
C HIS A 37 39.22 36.60 22.26
N ILE A 38 38.62 37.01 21.13
CA ILE A 38 39.23 36.83 19.82
C ILE A 38 39.36 38.18 19.13
N ASP A 39 40.60 38.66 18.98
CA ASP A 39 40.89 39.94 18.36
C ASP A 39 40.56 39.93 16.85
N ALA A 40 40.21 41.11 16.34
CA ALA A 40 40.14 41.35 14.90
C ALA A 40 41.49 41.01 14.24
N GLY A 41 41.44 40.31 13.11
CA GLY A 41 42.63 39.83 12.38
C GLY A 41 43.15 38.47 12.85
N THR A 42 42.58 37.87 13.90
CA THR A 42 42.94 36.51 14.35
C THR A 42 42.53 35.47 13.32
N ASP A 43 43.41 34.49 13.10
CA ASP A 43 43.17 33.34 12.23
C ASP A 43 42.13 32.38 12.84
N VAL A 44 41.08 32.04 12.09
CA VAL A 44 40.03 31.07 12.44
C VAL A 44 40.59 29.65 12.26
N THR A 45 41.30 29.17 13.27
CA THR A 45 41.85 27.81 13.28
C THR A 45 40.79 26.78 13.68
N ALA A 46 41.07 25.50 13.43
CA ALA A 46 40.23 24.40 13.91
C ALA A 46 40.09 24.40 15.44
N GLU A 47 41.12 24.85 16.17
CA GLU A 47 41.11 24.99 17.61
C GLU A 47 40.14 26.09 18.07
N VAL A 48 40.19 27.29 17.47
CA VAL A 48 39.28 28.40 17.77
C VAL A 48 37.81 27.98 17.53
N MET A 49 37.56 27.31 16.41
CA MET A 49 36.24 26.75 16.08
C MET A 49 35.78 25.67 17.07
N HIS A 50 36.70 24.82 17.54
CA HIS A 50 36.38 23.78 18.50
C HIS A 50 36.01 24.36 19.86
N LYS A 51 36.80 25.33 20.37
CA LYS A 51 36.52 26.01 21.65
C LYS A 51 35.13 26.67 21.65
N ALA A 52 34.78 27.40 20.59
CA ALA A 52 33.46 28.04 20.47
C ALA A 52 32.30 27.03 20.45
N LYS A 53 32.45 25.89 19.75
CA LYS A 53 31.43 24.84 19.72
C LYS A 53 31.28 24.10 21.05
N VAL A 54 32.38 23.90 21.77
CA VAL A 54 32.37 23.27 23.10
C VAL A 54 31.55 24.14 24.07
N ILE A 55 31.77 25.46 24.08
CA ILE A 55 31.00 26.40 24.90
C ILE A 55 29.50 26.27 24.63
N VAL A 56 29.07 26.28 23.36
CA VAL A 56 27.66 26.11 22.99
C VAL A 56 27.10 24.80 23.57
N LYS A 57 27.81 23.68 23.39
CA LYS A 57 27.37 22.38 23.87
C LYS A 57 27.24 22.34 25.40
N VAL A 58 28.19 22.94 26.13
CA VAL A 58 28.13 23.00 27.61
C VAL A 58 26.96 23.86 28.06
N LEU A 59 26.78 25.06 27.50
CA LEU A 59 25.66 25.93 27.87
C LEU A 59 24.29 25.34 27.53
N GLU A 60 24.16 24.65 26.39
CA GLU A 60 22.93 23.93 26.04
C GLU A 60 22.63 22.79 27.01
N SER A 61 23.66 22.08 27.51
CA SER A 61 23.49 21.02 28.50
C SER A 61 23.08 21.54 29.89
N LEU A 62 23.37 22.81 30.18
CA LEU A 62 23.03 23.51 31.43
C LEU A 62 21.76 24.36 31.30
N LYS A 63 21.03 24.24 30.17
CA LYS A 63 19.80 24.98 29.92
C LYS A 63 18.76 24.69 31.01
N GLY A 64 18.31 25.74 31.70
CA GLY A 64 17.38 25.65 32.84
C GLY A 64 18.02 25.88 34.20
N ASN A 65 19.36 26.00 34.27
CA ASN A 65 20.03 26.53 35.46
C ASN A 65 19.69 28.02 35.62
N PRO A 66 19.26 28.50 36.82
CA PRO A 66 18.97 29.92 37.06
C PRO A 66 20.13 30.88 36.76
N ASP A 67 21.37 30.39 36.78
CA ASP A 67 22.57 31.17 36.50
C ASP A 67 22.91 31.26 35.00
N ILE A 68 22.19 30.54 34.12
CA ILE A 68 22.39 30.53 32.67
C ILE A 68 21.18 31.16 31.98
N SER A 69 21.37 32.33 31.36
CA SER A 69 20.33 32.96 30.57
C SER A 69 20.24 32.38 29.15
N GLU A 70 19.06 32.43 28.54
CA GLU A 70 18.89 32.09 27.12
C GLU A 70 19.71 33.03 26.21
N GLU A 71 19.95 34.27 26.66
CA GLU A 71 20.79 35.25 25.96
C GLU A 71 22.27 34.82 25.93
N MET A 72 22.79 34.17 26.98
CA MET A 72 24.14 33.61 26.98
C MET A 72 24.30 32.47 25.96
N ILE A 73 23.29 31.58 25.88
CA ILE A 73 23.26 30.49 24.90
C ILE A 73 23.19 31.06 23.48
N ALA A 74 22.33 32.06 23.25
CA ALA A 74 22.21 32.75 21.97
C ALA A 74 23.54 33.43 21.57
N THR A 75 24.18 34.14 22.51
CA THR A 75 25.47 34.80 22.28
C THR A 75 26.56 33.78 21.92
N ALA A 76 26.59 32.60 22.56
CA ALA A 76 27.52 31.54 22.20
C ALA A 76 27.28 30.98 20.78
N HIS A 77 26.02 30.83 20.37
CA HIS A 77 25.65 30.45 19.00
C HIS A 77 26.04 31.51 17.98
N ASP A 78 25.85 32.80 18.31
CA ASP A 78 26.23 33.92 17.45
C ASP A 78 27.76 33.97 17.25
N ARG A 79 28.54 33.65 18.29
CA ARG A 79 30.00 33.52 18.18
C ARG A 79 30.40 32.40 17.21
N VAL A 80 29.77 31.22 17.30
CA VAL A 80 30.01 30.13 16.35
C VAL A 80 29.63 30.55 14.93
N SER A 81 28.50 31.23 14.76
CA SER A 81 28.02 31.70 13.46
C SER A 81 28.96 32.74 12.84
N ALA A 82 29.47 33.69 13.63
CA ALA A 82 30.45 34.68 13.21
C ALA A 82 31.75 34.03 12.72
N LEU A 83 32.25 33.01 13.43
CA LEU A 83 33.45 32.26 13.03
C LEU A 83 33.21 31.42 11.76
N GLN A 84 32.03 30.81 11.62
CA GLN A 84 31.65 30.08 10.40
C GLN A 84 31.57 31.02 9.20
N GLN A 85 30.96 32.20 9.38
CA GLN A 85 30.82 33.21 8.34
C GLN A 85 32.20 33.75 7.92
N ALA A 86 33.09 34.02 8.88
CA ALA A 86 34.47 34.42 8.58
C ALA A 86 35.21 33.36 7.76
N ARG A 87 34.96 32.07 8.02
CA ARG A 87 35.50 30.96 7.22
C ARG A 87 34.92 30.92 5.81
N ILE A 88 33.61 31.13 5.65
CA ILE A 88 32.95 31.13 4.33
C ILE A 88 33.44 32.31 3.47
N THR A 89 33.55 33.51 4.05
CA THR A 89 33.97 34.73 3.33
C THR A 89 35.44 34.67 2.86
N THR A 90 36.26 33.82 3.47
CA THR A 90 37.69 33.67 3.15
C THR A 90 37.98 32.42 2.31
N MET A 91 36.99 31.55 2.09
CA MET A 91 37.06 30.51 1.07
C MET A 91 36.98 31.14 -0.31
N THR A 92 37.88 30.76 -1.22
CA THR A 92 37.75 31.13 -2.63
C THR A 92 36.40 30.63 -3.18
N PRO A 93 35.77 31.33 -4.15
CA PRO A 93 34.48 30.92 -4.71
C PRO A 93 34.44 29.45 -5.15
N ASP A 94 35.57 28.92 -5.61
CA ASP A 94 35.75 27.54 -6.07
C ASP A 94 35.62 26.50 -4.95
N GLN A 95 36.13 26.80 -3.75
CA GLN A 95 36.05 25.91 -2.59
C GLN A 95 34.66 25.92 -1.91
N GLY A 96 34.00 27.08 -1.88
CA GLY A 96 32.62 27.20 -1.41
C GLY A 96 31.62 26.51 -2.35
N ALA A 97 31.85 26.61 -3.67
CA ALA A 97 31.08 25.89 -4.68
C ALA A 97 31.25 24.36 -4.55
N GLY A 98 32.48 23.87 -4.33
CA GLY A 98 32.72 22.43 -4.13
C GLY A 98 32.03 21.84 -2.89
N PHE A 99 32.03 22.57 -1.77
CA PHE A 99 31.37 22.12 -0.53
C PHE A 99 29.85 22.07 -0.67
N THR A 100 29.24 23.10 -1.29
CA THR A 100 27.79 23.13 -1.54
C THR A 100 27.36 22.11 -2.59
N ALA A 101 28.18 21.86 -3.63
CA ALA A 101 27.95 20.81 -4.61
C ALA A 101 27.99 19.40 -3.99
N ALA A 102 28.96 19.12 -3.11
CA ALA A 102 29.04 17.83 -2.41
C ALA A 102 27.82 17.58 -1.50
N GLN A 103 27.38 18.61 -0.76
CA GLN A 103 26.16 18.54 0.05
C GLN A 103 24.91 18.33 -0.80
N MET A 104 24.78 19.04 -1.93
CA MET A 104 23.67 18.84 -2.86
C MET A 104 23.67 17.44 -3.48
N GLN A 105 24.83 16.91 -3.85
CA GLN A 105 24.94 15.56 -4.40
C GLN A 105 24.55 14.49 -3.36
N GLN A 106 24.95 14.66 -2.10
CA GLN A 106 24.54 13.77 -1.01
C GLN A 106 23.02 13.83 -0.78
N LEU A 107 22.44 15.04 -0.78
CA LEU A 107 20.98 15.20 -0.66
C LEU A 107 20.25 14.58 -1.85
N GLN A 108 20.73 14.76 -3.08
CA GLN A 108 20.17 14.10 -4.27
C GLN A 108 20.24 12.57 -4.17
N GLY A 109 21.36 12.04 -3.66
CA GLY A 109 21.55 10.61 -3.43
C GLY A 109 20.57 10.01 -2.43
N ILE A 110 20.00 10.81 -1.52
CA ILE A 110 18.97 10.38 -0.57
C ILE A 110 17.56 10.62 -1.12
N VAL A 111 17.34 11.78 -1.75
CA VAL A 111 16.01 12.19 -2.23
C VAL A 111 15.56 11.36 -3.42
N GLN A 112 16.47 10.97 -4.32
CA GLN A 112 16.09 10.24 -5.52
C GLN A 112 15.54 8.84 -5.19
N PRO A 113 16.21 7.99 -4.38
CA PRO A 113 15.65 6.71 -3.97
C PRO A 113 14.31 6.82 -3.24
N LEU A 114 14.16 7.81 -2.36
CA LEU A 114 12.89 8.04 -1.65
C LEU A 114 11.76 8.44 -2.61
N ARG A 115 12.05 9.24 -3.64
CA ARG A 115 11.07 9.57 -4.68
C ARG A 115 10.67 8.31 -5.44
N ASP A 116 11.63 7.50 -5.84
CA ASP A 116 11.39 6.29 -6.60
C ASP A 116 10.58 5.28 -5.78
N GLU A 117 10.90 5.10 -4.49
CA GLU A 117 10.14 4.25 -3.56
C GLU A 117 8.70 4.74 -3.38
N ILE A 118 8.48 6.05 -3.19
CA ILE A 118 7.13 6.63 -3.11
C ILE A 118 6.34 6.41 -4.41
N HIS A 119 6.99 6.45 -5.57
CA HIS A 119 6.32 6.19 -6.85
C HIS A 119 5.97 4.70 -6.97
N GLY A 120 6.91 3.81 -6.63
CA GLY A 120 6.68 2.37 -6.59
C GLY A 120 5.50 2.00 -5.70
N LEU A 121 5.49 2.45 -4.45
CA LEU A 121 4.39 2.21 -3.51
C LEU A 121 3.04 2.74 -4.03
N ARG A 122 3.04 3.90 -4.68
CA ARG A 122 1.81 4.46 -5.27
C ARG A 122 1.27 3.61 -6.40
N ASP A 123 2.15 3.05 -7.23
CA ASP A 123 1.75 2.22 -8.36
C ASP A 123 1.27 0.84 -7.90
N GLU A 124 1.96 0.22 -6.93
CA GLU A 124 1.50 -1.00 -6.25
C GLU A 124 0.11 -0.81 -5.64
N MET A 125 -0.09 0.25 -4.84
CA MET A 125 -1.41 0.56 -4.27
C MET A 125 -2.49 0.76 -5.33
N ARG A 126 -2.14 1.32 -6.49
CA ARG A 126 -3.10 1.49 -7.60
C ARG A 126 -3.48 0.16 -8.23
N GLU A 127 -2.54 -0.75 -8.37
CA GLU A 127 -2.78 -2.10 -8.88
C GLU A 127 -3.64 -2.91 -7.92
N ASP A 128 -3.32 -2.91 -6.62
CA ASP A 128 -4.11 -3.57 -5.59
C ASP A 128 -5.55 -3.04 -5.55
N MET A 129 -5.73 -1.71 -5.61
CA MET A 129 -7.06 -1.11 -5.68
C MET A 129 -7.83 -1.46 -6.96
N ARG A 130 -7.15 -1.79 -8.06
CA ARG A 130 -7.83 -2.30 -9.27
C ARG A 130 -8.21 -3.75 -9.09
N GLY A 131 -7.29 -4.59 -8.62
CA GLY A 131 -7.57 -6.01 -8.33
C GLY A 131 -8.76 -6.18 -7.38
N LEU A 132 -8.78 -5.45 -6.27
CA LEU A 132 -9.91 -5.50 -5.32
C LEU A 132 -11.23 -5.06 -5.95
N ARG A 133 -11.23 -4.07 -6.85
CA ARG A 133 -12.45 -3.62 -7.53
C ARG A 133 -12.97 -4.68 -8.50
N ASP A 134 -12.07 -5.36 -9.22
CA ASP A 134 -12.43 -6.41 -10.16
C ASP A 134 -12.99 -7.63 -9.41
N GLU A 135 -12.33 -8.07 -8.34
CA GLU A 135 -12.81 -9.13 -7.45
C GLU A 135 -14.21 -8.81 -6.87
N MET A 136 -14.40 -7.60 -6.33
CA MET A 136 -15.71 -7.17 -5.84
C MET A 136 -16.76 -7.15 -6.94
N HIS A 137 -16.41 -6.78 -8.17
CA HIS A 137 -17.34 -6.77 -9.29
C HIS A 137 -17.78 -8.20 -9.66
N GLU A 138 -16.85 -9.15 -9.70
CA GLU A 138 -17.13 -10.56 -9.94
C GLU A 138 -18.01 -11.18 -8.84
N GLU A 139 -17.70 -10.91 -7.57
CA GLU A 139 -18.52 -11.37 -6.45
C GLU A 139 -19.93 -10.80 -6.47
N MET A 140 -20.10 -9.51 -6.77
CA MET A 140 -21.42 -8.89 -6.92
C MET A 140 -22.22 -9.52 -8.07
N GLN A 141 -21.60 -9.79 -9.23
CA GLN A 141 -22.27 -10.47 -10.33
C GLN A 141 -22.70 -11.88 -9.94
N SER A 142 -21.82 -12.65 -9.28
CA SER A 142 -22.12 -13.98 -8.77
C SER A 142 -23.30 -13.95 -7.80
N LEU A 143 -23.30 -13.01 -6.84
CA LEU A 143 -24.38 -12.84 -5.89
C LEU A 143 -25.70 -12.48 -6.58
N LYS A 144 -25.67 -11.58 -7.57
CA LYS A 144 -26.85 -11.23 -8.37
C LYS A 144 -27.45 -12.47 -9.04
N PHE A 145 -26.64 -13.30 -9.68
CA PHE A 145 -27.13 -14.54 -10.29
C PHE A 145 -27.69 -15.52 -9.24
N ARG A 146 -27.12 -15.59 -8.04
CA ARG A 146 -27.64 -16.42 -6.94
C ARG A 146 -29.01 -15.96 -6.46
N LEU A 147 -29.22 -14.65 -6.34
CA LEU A 147 -30.51 -14.08 -5.96
C LEU A 147 -31.56 -14.33 -7.05
N ASP A 148 -31.24 -14.03 -8.30
CA ASP A 148 -32.12 -14.29 -9.44
C ASP A 148 -32.50 -15.79 -9.51
N ASN A 149 -31.53 -16.68 -9.33
CA ASN A 149 -31.79 -18.12 -9.32
C ASN A 149 -32.63 -18.58 -8.14
N ASN A 150 -32.53 -17.92 -6.98
CA ASN A 150 -33.38 -18.24 -5.84
C ASN A 150 -34.84 -17.86 -6.12
N GLU A 151 -35.04 -16.68 -6.71
CA GLU A 151 -36.36 -16.20 -7.14
C GLU A 151 -36.96 -17.12 -8.22
N THR A 152 -36.18 -17.48 -9.24
CA THR A 152 -36.58 -18.47 -10.26
C THR A 152 -36.94 -19.81 -9.62
N ALA A 153 -36.16 -20.29 -8.64
CA ALA A 153 -36.45 -21.53 -7.95
C ALA A 153 -37.79 -21.47 -7.17
N GLN A 154 -38.07 -20.34 -6.51
CA GLN A 154 -39.34 -20.13 -5.82
C GLN A 154 -40.52 -20.11 -6.79
N ARG A 155 -40.40 -19.42 -7.94
CA ARG A 155 -41.40 -19.49 -9.02
C ARG A 155 -41.61 -20.92 -9.50
N ASN A 156 -40.52 -21.64 -9.77
CA ASN A 156 -40.58 -23.02 -10.23
C ASN A 156 -41.32 -23.93 -9.24
N LYS A 157 -41.15 -23.74 -7.93
CA LYS A 157 -41.92 -24.49 -6.91
C LYS A 157 -43.43 -24.26 -7.04
N LEU A 158 -43.86 -23.02 -7.29
CA LEU A 158 -45.28 -22.70 -7.50
C LEU A 158 -45.78 -23.24 -8.85
N LEU A 159 -44.94 -23.19 -9.89
CA LEU A 159 -45.26 -23.76 -11.20
C LEU A 159 -45.39 -25.27 -11.15
N LEU A 160 -44.65 -25.97 -10.28
CA LEU A 160 -44.81 -27.42 -10.12
C LEU A 160 -46.25 -27.82 -9.76
N GLU A 161 -46.98 -26.98 -9.02
CA GLU A 161 -48.36 -27.24 -8.61
C GLU A 161 -49.37 -27.06 -9.76
N SER A 162 -49.06 -26.19 -10.72
CA SER A 162 -49.99 -25.78 -11.79
C SER A 162 -49.64 -26.34 -13.17
N ARG A 163 -48.34 -26.47 -13.48
CA ARG A 163 -47.79 -26.99 -14.74
C ARG A 163 -46.48 -27.76 -14.46
N PRO A 164 -46.55 -29.00 -13.94
CA PRO A 164 -45.43 -29.72 -13.30
C PRO A 164 -44.22 -30.02 -14.19
N ALA A 165 -44.33 -29.81 -15.50
CA ALA A 165 -43.28 -30.14 -16.44
C ALA A 165 -42.53 -28.89 -16.91
N ALA A 166 -43.18 -27.74 -17.02
CA ALA A 166 -42.62 -26.54 -17.66
C ALA A 166 -42.02 -25.58 -16.62
N LEU A 167 -40.68 -25.61 -16.51
CA LEU A 167 -39.94 -24.83 -15.51
C LEU A 167 -39.00 -23.83 -16.15
N GLU A 168 -38.84 -22.68 -15.51
CA GLU A 168 -37.89 -21.65 -15.92
C GLU A 168 -36.45 -22.10 -15.59
N CYS A 169 -35.53 -21.94 -16.54
CA CYS A 169 -34.13 -22.24 -16.31
C CYS A 169 -33.45 -21.20 -15.44
N ARG A 170 -32.47 -21.68 -14.67
CA ARG A 170 -31.55 -20.85 -13.90
C ARG A 170 -30.51 -20.19 -14.79
N LYS A 171 -29.90 -19.13 -14.29
CA LYS A 171 -28.70 -18.52 -14.85
C LYS A 171 -27.47 -19.35 -14.53
N LYS A 172 -26.52 -19.41 -15.45
CA LYS A 172 -25.19 -20.01 -15.24
C LYS A 172 -24.39 -19.20 -14.22
N GLN A 173 -23.76 -19.90 -13.28
CA GLN A 173 -23.01 -19.27 -12.17
C GLN A 173 -21.55 -19.71 -12.11
N VAL A 174 -21.21 -20.82 -12.75
CA VAL A 174 -19.87 -21.40 -12.73
C VAL A 174 -19.32 -21.41 -14.14
N PRO A 175 -18.09 -20.91 -14.39
CA PRO A 175 -17.46 -20.97 -15.70
C PRO A 175 -17.15 -22.42 -16.13
N GLY A 176 -16.93 -22.63 -17.43
CA GLY A 176 -16.64 -23.95 -18.01
C GLY A 176 -17.84 -24.61 -18.71
N ASP A 177 -17.60 -25.72 -19.40
CA ASP A 177 -18.55 -26.40 -20.28
C ASP A 177 -18.98 -27.80 -19.80
N GLY A 178 -18.67 -28.18 -18.55
CA GLY A 178 -19.09 -29.43 -17.91
C GLY A 178 -18.67 -30.71 -18.64
N LEU A 179 -17.74 -30.66 -19.60
CA LEU A 179 -17.33 -31.81 -20.39
C LEU A 179 -16.83 -32.97 -19.52
N ASN A 180 -15.97 -32.67 -18.55
CA ASN A 180 -15.42 -33.67 -17.63
C ASN A 180 -16.52 -34.37 -16.81
N LEU A 181 -17.55 -33.63 -16.38
CA LEU A 181 -18.67 -34.19 -15.63
C LEU A 181 -19.49 -35.15 -16.51
N CYS A 182 -19.77 -34.78 -17.75
CA CYS A 182 -20.45 -35.68 -18.69
C CYS A 182 -19.66 -36.96 -18.97
N GLN A 183 -18.33 -36.85 -19.13
CA GLN A 183 -17.46 -38.01 -19.31
C GLN A 183 -17.48 -38.94 -18.10
N GLN A 184 -17.40 -38.40 -16.88
CA GLN A 184 -17.49 -39.17 -15.63
C GLN A 184 -18.83 -39.89 -15.47
N LEU A 185 -19.92 -39.30 -15.94
CA LEU A 185 -21.27 -39.89 -15.90
C LEU A 185 -21.54 -40.87 -17.06
N GLY A 186 -20.58 -41.08 -17.96
CA GLY A 186 -20.70 -41.98 -19.10
C GLY A 186 -21.78 -41.55 -20.10
N VAL A 187 -22.10 -40.25 -20.18
CA VAL A 187 -23.13 -39.75 -21.09
C VAL A 187 -22.50 -39.35 -22.42
N ALA A 188 -23.13 -39.73 -23.54
CA ALA A 188 -22.65 -39.37 -24.86
C ALA A 188 -22.58 -37.84 -25.01
N VAL A 189 -21.41 -37.33 -25.38
CA VAL A 189 -21.14 -35.89 -25.51
C VAL A 189 -21.04 -35.53 -26.99
N GLY A 190 -21.93 -34.67 -27.46
CA GLY A 190 -21.88 -34.10 -28.81
C GLY A 190 -20.81 -33.00 -28.97
N ALA A 191 -20.83 -32.30 -30.10
CA ALA A 191 -19.90 -31.21 -30.40
C ALA A 191 -19.85 -30.13 -29.29
N ASN A 192 -18.73 -29.42 -29.18
CA ASN A 192 -18.53 -28.41 -28.15
C ASN A 192 -19.43 -27.18 -28.38
N PRO A 193 -20.39 -26.86 -27.47
CA PRO A 193 -21.21 -25.66 -27.59
C PRO A 193 -20.46 -24.37 -27.20
N GLY A 194 -19.17 -24.45 -26.83
CA GLY A 194 -18.37 -23.34 -26.33
C GLY A 194 -18.52 -23.15 -24.82
N ASN A 195 -17.87 -22.11 -24.27
CA ASN A 195 -18.02 -21.72 -22.86
C ASN A 195 -19.13 -20.66 -22.74
N PRO A 196 -20.34 -21.03 -22.28
CA PRO A 196 -21.43 -20.06 -22.14
C PRO A 196 -21.11 -18.98 -21.11
N LEU A 197 -21.58 -17.75 -21.37
CA LEU A 197 -21.39 -16.60 -20.50
C LEU A 197 -22.10 -16.80 -19.15
N LEU A 198 -21.48 -16.34 -18.06
CA LEU A 198 -22.16 -16.26 -16.77
C LEU A 198 -23.41 -15.38 -16.87
N GLY A 199 -24.46 -15.74 -16.14
CA GLY A 199 -25.74 -15.04 -16.21
C GLY A 199 -26.66 -15.46 -17.35
N SER A 200 -26.16 -16.17 -18.37
CA SER A 200 -26.98 -16.74 -19.45
C SER A 200 -27.78 -17.96 -18.97
N LYS A 201 -28.85 -18.32 -19.69
CA LYS A 201 -29.68 -19.50 -19.42
C LYS A 201 -29.52 -20.53 -20.53
N PHE A 202 -29.71 -21.81 -20.20
CA PHE A 202 -29.69 -22.88 -21.19
C PHE A 202 -30.82 -22.73 -22.22
N ARG A 203 -32.02 -22.40 -21.74
CA ARG A 203 -33.24 -21.98 -22.46
C ARG A 203 -34.06 -21.08 -21.53
N ASP A 204 -35.12 -20.43 -21.98
CA ASP A 204 -35.98 -19.66 -21.06
C ASP A 204 -36.84 -20.58 -20.18
N GLU A 205 -37.52 -21.54 -20.81
CA GLU A 205 -38.38 -22.55 -20.19
C GLU A 205 -38.01 -23.94 -20.74
N ILE A 206 -38.11 -24.96 -19.89
CA ILE A 206 -37.89 -26.37 -20.27
C ILE A 206 -38.99 -27.27 -19.72
N ASP A 207 -39.45 -28.20 -20.57
CA ASP A 207 -40.32 -29.30 -20.18
C ASP A 207 -39.49 -30.45 -19.58
N THR A 208 -39.34 -30.43 -18.25
CA THR A 208 -38.64 -31.44 -17.47
C THR A 208 -39.25 -32.84 -17.59
N GLY A 209 -40.54 -32.95 -17.91
CA GLY A 209 -41.22 -34.23 -18.13
C GLY A 209 -40.75 -34.95 -19.39
N ASN A 210 -40.28 -34.19 -20.38
CA ASN A 210 -39.94 -34.68 -21.71
C ASN A 210 -38.45 -34.54 -22.10
N LEU A 211 -37.56 -34.20 -21.16
CA LEU A 211 -36.12 -34.08 -21.45
C LEU A 211 -35.52 -35.38 -22.00
N THR A 212 -34.78 -35.27 -23.11
CA THR A 212 -34.01 -36.39 -23.65
C THR A 212 -32.70 -36.56 -22.89
N ALA A 213 -32.02 -37.71 -23.05
CA ALA A 213 -30.68 -37.89 -22.51
C ALA A 213 -29.69 -36.85 -23.04
N ALA A 214 -29.86 -36.42 -24.30
CA ALA A 214 -29.06 -35.38 -24.93
C ALA A 214 -29.32 -33.99 -24.31
N ASP A 215 -30.58 -33.64 -24.01
CA ASP A 215 -30.90 -32.39 -23.31
C ASP A 215 -30.24 -32.35 -21.93
N ILE A 216 -30.31 -33.46 -21.19
CA ILE A 216 -29.70 -33.56 -19.85
C ILE A 216 -28.18 -33.44 -19.94
N SER A 217 -27.52 -34.12 -20.87
CA SER A 217 -26.09 -33.91 -21.14
C SER A 217 -25.79 -32.45 -21.47
N GLY A 218 -26.61 -31.83 -22.31
CA GLY A 218 -26.48 -30.42 -22.67
C GLY A 218 -26.59 -29.49 -21.46
N MET A 219 -27.52 -29.78 -20.54
CA MET A 219 -27.66 -29.03 -19.30
C MET A 219 -26.48 -29.23 -18.36
N ILE A 220 -25.98 -30.46 -18.18
CA ILE A 220 -24.80 -30.74 -17.34
C ILE A 220 -23.61 -29.94 -17.85
N ARG A 221 -23.42 -29.94 -19.18
CA ARG A 221 -22.38 -29.15 -19.83
C ARG A 221 -22.57 -27.65 -19.60
N PHE A 222 -23.76 -27.15 -19.93
CA PHE A 222 -24.05 -25.73 -19.83
C PHE A 222 -23.88 -25.19 -18.41
N TYR A 223 -24.39 -25.90 -17.40
CA TYR A 223 -24.35 -25.44 -16.01
C TYR A 223 -23.08 -25.85 -15.26
N ASN A 224 -22.26 -26.73 -15.85
CA ASN A 224 -21.11 -27.35 -15.19
C ASN A 224 -21.52 -28.00 -13.85
N GLU A 225 -22.65 -28.72 -13.86
CA GLU A 225 -23.31 -29.29 -12.68
C GLU A 225 -23.94 -30.64 -13.03
N THR A 226 -23.82 -31.62 -12.12
CA THR A 226 -24.37 -32.97 -12.29
C THR A 226 -25.82 -33.08 -11.86
N PHE A 227 -26.34 -32.11 -11.11
CA PHE A 227 -27.69 -32.12 -10.52
C PHE A 227 -27.90 -33.30 -9.53
N GLY A 228 -26.82 -33.90 -9.03
CA GLY A 228 -26.87 -35.13 -8.23
C GLY A 228 -27.14 -36.40 -9.05
N ILE A 229 -27.04 -36.32 -10.38
CA ILE A 229 -27.09 -37.49 -11.26
C ILE A 229 -25.84 -38.34 -11.02
N VAL A 230 -26.02 -39.66 -10.97
CA VAL A 230 -24.94 -40.64 -10.82
C VAL A 230 -24.97 -41.65 -11.96
N ALA A 231 -23.84 -42.34 -12.17
CA ALA A 231 -23.77 -43.44 -13.12
C ALA A 231 -24.80 -44.52 -12.79
N GLY A 232 -25.55 -44.98 -13.79
CA GLY A 232 -26.63 -45.97 -13.62
C GLY A 232 -28.04 -45.38 -13.44
N ASP A 233 -28.18 -44.08 -13.16
CA ASP A 233 -29.50 -43.44 -13.11
C ASP A 233 -30.23 -43.62 -14.45
N GLN A 234 -31.49 -44.07 -14.39
CA GLN A 234 -32.38 -44.15 -15.54
C GLN A 234 -32.84 -42.75 -15.97
N LEU A 235 -33.25 -42.59 -17.23
CA LEU A 235 -33.65 -41.28 -17.78
C LEU A 235 -34.71 -40.57 -16.93
N TYR A 236 -35.71 -41.31 -16.44
CA TYR A 236 -36.75 -40.78 -15.54
C TYR A 236 -36.18 -40.24 -14.22
N GLN A 237 -35.23 -40.95 -13.59
CA GLN A 237 -34.58 -40.48 -12.36
C GLN A 237 -33.77 -39.19 -12.60
N ARG A 238 -33.07 -39.12 -13.74
CA ARG A 238 -32.33 -37.91 -14.13
C ARG A 238 -33.25 -36.71 -14.34
N ARG A 239 -34.43 -36.91 -14.96
CA ARG A 239 -35.45 -35.86 -15.13
C ARG A 239 -35.92 -35.30 -13.78
N ILE A 240 -36.21 -36.17 -12.81
CA ILE A 240 -36.60 -35.74 -11.46
C ILE A 240 -35.48 -34.93 -10.81
N LYS A 241 -34.23 -35.40 -10.90
CA LYS A 241 -33.07 -34.70 -10.31
C LYS A 241 -32.87 -33.31 -10.92
N VAL A 242 -33.03 -33.16 -12.24
CA VAL A 242 -33.01 -31.85 -12.92
C VAL A 242 -34.17 -30.96 -12.42
N SER A 243 -35.39 -31.50 -12.35
CA SER A 243 -36.57 -30.76 -11.85
C SER A 243 -36.38 -30.29 -10.40
N ASN A 244 -35.89 -31.17 -9.52
CA ASN A 244 -35.59 -30.84 -8.13
C ASN A 244 -34.51 -29.77 -8.04
N TRP A 245 -33.44 -29.88 -8.84
CA TRP A 245 -32.39 -28.87 -8.89
C TRP A 245 -32.95 -27.51 -9.31
N LEU A 246 -33.76 -27.42 -10.38
CA LEU A 246 -34.39 -26.17 -10.82
C LEU A 246 -35.26 -25.54 -9.74
N CYS A 247 -35.85 -26.36 -8.87
CA CYS A 247 -36.73 -25.92 -7.79
C CYS A 247 -36.03 -25.72 -6.44
N ASN A 248 -34.72 -25.97 -6.30
CA ASN A 248 -34.06 -26.01 -4.97
C ASN A 248 -34.79 -26.98 -4.00
N LEU A 249 -35.19 -28.13 -4.53
CA LEU A 249 -35.72 -29.23 -3.75
C LEU A 249 -34.59 -30.22 -3.43
N PRO A 250 -34.66 -30.91 -2.28
CA PRO A 250 -33.66 -31.93 -1.97
C PRO A 250 -33.62 -33.01 -3.06
N PRO A 251 -32.45 -33.60 -3.33
CA PRO A 251 -32.35 -34.72 -4.25
C PRO A 251 -33.27 -35.84 -3.77
N SER A 252 -34.12 -36.35 -4.66
CA SER A 252 -35.00 -37.47 -4.36
C SER A 252 -34.14 -38.66 -3.93
N ARG A 253 -34.40 -39.19 -2.73
CA ARG A 253 -33.80 -40.46 -2.30
C ARG A 253 -34.20 -41.50 -3.33
N ASN A 254 -33.22 -42.23 -3.87
CA ASN A 254 -33.46 -43.33 -4.80
C ASN A 254 -34.48 -44.28 -4.16
N VAL A 255 -35.70 -44.31 -4.71
CA VAL A 255 -36.70 -45.36 -4.45
C VAL A 255 -36.73 -46.25 -5.69
#